data_AF-A0A3P6CA69-F1
#
_entry.id   AF-A0A3P6CA69-F1
#
_cell.length_a   1.000
_cell.length_b   1.000
_cell.length_c   1.000
_cell.angle_alpha   90.00
_cell.angle_beta   90.00
_cell.angle_gamma   90.00
#
_symmetry.space_group_name_H-M   'P 1'
#
loop_
_entity.id
_entity.type
_entity.pdbx_description
1 polymer ?
#
loop_
_entity_poly.entity_id
_entity_poly.type
_entity_poly.pdbx_seq_one_letter_code
_entity_poly.pdbx_strand_id
1 'polypeptide(L)'
;MTSLGDMEEEIGNGASLFNDHGRDDLDFQADGLDPPILYRSEWGDDPNYDIRLCGRIGLQCYNLQKGTNFKFKSWEICRDQMTSSDDSFITLEATDPATGSVLSFQTLLSDFGPRRSLGVRLLWINLACRIEPIRNERLDDNWDKNKLHDFYKGPMPKWFSDEALESNSRKYYVVPESEMHDNDWLQLLMEVAFFSKTDRGFDGDLPLELNKAVVETFEDAPLDKLKADNAIFYLSYKCCADPSSTDLAGDHLGIIRKTMDGKPGHMSLEVALTKEQEKR
;
A
#
# COMPACT_ATOMS: atom_id res chain seq x y z
N MET A 1 30.39 -67.02 -16.42
CA MET A 1 29.00 -67.25 -16.00
C MET A 1 28.44 -65.90 -15.57
N THR A 2 27.59 -65.32 -16.43
CA THR A 2 26.45 -64.38 -16.16
C THR A 2 26.54 -63.47 -14.93
N SER A 3 26.43 -62.13 -15.02
CA SER A 3 25.36 -61.34 -15.66
C SER A 3 25.88 -59.92 -15.95
N LEU A 4 25.86 -59.45 -17.21
CA LEU A 4 24.91 -58.49 -17.80
C LEU A 4 24.56 -57.28 -16.93
N GLY A 5 24.98 -56.11 -17.42
CA GLY A 5 24.59 -54.79 -16.96
C GLY A 5 23.54 -54.11 -17.85
N ASP A 6 23.25 -52.87 -17.42
CA ASP A 6 22.64 -51.71 -18.08
C ASP A 6 21.18 -51.79 -18.57
N MET A 7 20.32 -51.00 -17.93
CA MET A 7 19.59 -49.88 -18.55
C MET A 7 18.71 -49.13 -17.54
N GLU A 8 18.96 -47.82 -17.43
CA GLU A 8 18.02 -46.66 -17.43
C GLU A 8 16.82 -46.69 -16.45
N GLU A 9 16.44 -45.62 -15.75
CA GLU A 9 16.08 -44.28 -16.25
C GLU A 9 15.87 -43.34 -15.04
N GLU A 10 16.25 -42.06 -15.18
CA GLU A 10 15.86 -41.00 -14.24
C GLU A 10 14.35 -40.75 -14.29
N ILE A 11 13.69 -40.69 -13.13
CA ILE A 11 12.56 -39.77 -12.94
C ILE A 11 12.63 -39.22 -11.50
N GLY A 12 13.05 -37.96 -11.39
CA GLY A 12 13.02 -37.21 -10.15
C GLY A 12 11.58 -37.02 -9.68
N ASN A 13 11.23 -37.65 -8.56
CA ASN A 13 9.97 -37.40 -7.89
C ASN A 13 10.20 -36.34 -6.80
N GLY A 14 9.65 -35.15 -7.03
CA GLY A 14 9.56 -34.10 -6.04
C GLY A 14 8.72 -34.57 -4.86
N ALA A 15 9.35 -34.70 -3.70
CA ALA A 15 8.66 -34.90 -2.44
C ALA A 15 8.69 -33.59 -1.65
N SER A 16 7.52 -32.95 -1.60
CA SER A 16 6.92 -32.31 -0.43
C SER A 16 7.80 -32.34 0.83
N LEU A 17 8.29 -31.17 1.26
CA LEU A 17 8.86 -30.96 2.59
C LEU A 17 7.95 -30.02 3.39
N PHE A 18 6.71 -30.46 3.64
CA PHE A 18 6.06 -30.20 4.92
C PHE A 18 6.42 -31.38 5.83
N ASN A 19 7.54 -31.26 6.55
CA ASN A 19 7.78 -32.14 7.69
C ASN A 19 7.30 -31.44 8.95
N ASP A 20 6.07 -31.79 9.30
CA ASP A 20 5.45 -31.67 10.61
C ASP A 20 6.18 -32.59 11.59
N HIS A 21 6.95 -32.05 12.53
CA HIS A 21 7.42 -32.76 13.72
C HIS A 21 7.25 -31.88 14.95
N GLY A 22 6.21 -32.19 15.73
CA GLY A 22 6.18 -32.15 17.18
C GLY A 22 6.27 -30.76 17.80
N ARG A 23 5.11 -30.12 17.99
CA ARG A 23 4.96 -29.08 19.02
C ARG A 23 4.07 -29.64 20.11
N ASP A 24 4.67 -29.85 21.28
CA ASP A 24 3.98 -30.18 22.51
C ASP A 24 2.83 -29.20 22.76
N ASP A 25 1.67 -29.76 23.09
CA ASP A 25 0.48 -29.04 23.53
C ASP A 25 0.79 -28.26 24.81
N LEU A 26 1.16 -26.99 24.65
CA LEU A 26 1.05 -25.99 25.70
C LEU A 26 -0.23 -25.21 25.40
N ASP A 27 -1.26 -25.48 26.19
CA ASP A 27 -2.47 -24.68 26.31
C ASP A 27 -2.10 -23.19 26.48
N PHE A 28 -2.08 -22.44 25.37
CA PHE A 28 -2.08 -20.99 25.41
C PHE A 28 -3.46 -20.55 25.86
N GLN A 29 -3.64 -20.40 27.17
CA GLN A 29 -4.73 -19.60 27.72
C GLN A 29 -4.70 -18.21 27.08
N ALA A 30 -5.78 -17.87 26.39
CA ALA A 30 -5.98 -16.61 25.69
C ALA A 30 -6.25 -15.44 26.65
N ASP A 31 -5.40 -15.26 27.67
CA ASP A 31 -5.56 -14.27 28.74
C ASP A 31 -4.44 -13.20 28.72
N GLY A 32 -3.81 -12.98 27.57
CA GLY A 32 -2.63 -12.09 27.44
C GLY A 32 -2.59 -11.24 26.18
N LEU A 33 -3.73 -10.85 25.62
CA LEU A 33 -3.72 -9.70 24.70
C LEU A 33 -3.62 -8.45 25.56
N ASP A 34 -2.56 -7.66 25.35
CA ASP A 34 -2.50 -6.32 25.92
C ASP A 34 -3.81 -5.58 25.60
N PRO A 35 -4.37 -4.83 26.56
CA PRO A 35 -5.56 -4.03 26.29
C PRO A 35 -5.25 -3.09 25.10
N PRO A 36 -6.22 -2.88 24.19
CA PRO A 36 -5.98 -2.05 23.02
C PRO A 36 -5.42 -0.70 23.44
N ILE A 37 -4.28 -0.31 22.85
CA ILE A 37 -3.65 0.97 23.15
C ILE A 37 -4.54 2.07 22.57
N LEU A 38 -5.27 2.75 23.46
CA LEU A 38 -6.14 3.85 23.07
C LEU A 38 -5.29 5.11 22.91
N TYR A 39 -4.89 5.39 21.69
CA TYR A 39 -4.45 6.72 21.34
C TYR A 39 -5.71 7.59 21.17
N ARG A 40 -5.70 8.83 21.66
CA ARG A 40 -6.72 9.85 21.36
C ARG A 40 -5.97 11.05 20.79
N SER A 41 -6.34 11.53 19.61
CA SER A 41 -5.67 12.71 19.05
C SER A 41 -5.92 13.93 19.93
N GLU A 42 -4.88 14.48 20.56
CA GLU A 42 -4.85 15.88 20.97
C GLU A 42 -4.18 16.65 19.85
N TRP A 43 -4.85 17.66 19.30
CA TRP A 43 -4.31 18.48 18.22
C TRP A 43 -3.02 19.15 18.69
N GLY A 44 -1.89 18.95 18.02
CA GLY A 44 -0.70 19.75 18.29
C GLY A 44 0.63 19.14 17.85
N ASP A 45 0.86 17.86 18.13
CA ASP A 45 2.08 17.14 17.79
C ASP A 45 1.67 15.67 17.60
N ASP A 46 1.73 15.12 16.37
CA ASP A 46 1.13 13.81 16.03
C ASP A 46 2.20 12.72 15.89
N PRO A 47 2.61 12.02 16.98
CA PRO A 47 3.58 10.92 16.96
C PRO A 47 3.11 9.67 16.18
N ASN A 48 2.00 9.78 15.45
CA ASN A 48 1.29 8.68 14.78
C ASN A 48 0.97 9.05 13.31
N TYR A 49 1.89 9.77 12.64
CA TYR A 49 1.77 10.14 11.23
C TYR A 49 1.45 8.93 10.33
N ASP A 50 2.05 7.77 10.64
CA ASP A 50 1.83 6.50 9.96
C ASP A 50 0.39 6.00 10.11
N ILE A 51 -0.18 6.02 11.33
CA ILE A 51 -1.59 5.65 11.59
C ILE A 51 -2.54 6.55 10.81
N ARG A 52 -2.28 7.86 10.79
CA ARG A 52 -3.07 8.84 10.03
C ARG A 52 -3.03 8.54 8.53
N LEU A 53 -1.85 8.20 8.01
CA LEU A 53 -1.65 7.84 6.62
C LEU A 53 -2.40 6.54 6.27
N CYS A 54 -2.30 5.52 7.13
CA CYS A 54 -3.02 4.25 6.99
C CYS A 54 -4.54 4.44 6.96
N GLY A 55 -5.09 5.27 7.87
CA GLY A 55 -6.51 5.60 7.88
C GLY A 55 -6.98 6.26 6.57
N ARG A 56 -6.21 7.22 6.05
CA ARG A 56 -6.50 7.88 4.76
C ARG A 56 -6.45 6.93 3.57
N ILE A 57 -5.53 5.97 3.57
CA ILE A 57 -5.44 4.93 2.53
C ILE A 57 -6.69 4.04 2.54
N GLY A 58 -7.13 3.62 3.72
CA GLY A 58 -8.37 2.87 3.88
C GLY A 58 -9.57 3.62 3.32
N LEU A 59 -9.70 4.90 3.70
CA LEU A 59 -10.77 5.77 3.21
C LEU A 59 -10.73 5.93 1.69
N GLN A 60 -9.53 6.08 1.12
CA GLN A 60 -9.35 6.15 -0.32
C GLN A 60 -9.74 4.85 -1.03
N CYS A 61 -9.40 3.70 -0.46
CA CYS A 61 -9.85 2.40 -0.98
C CYS A 61 -11.38 2.36 -1.06
N TYR A 62 -12.07 2.76 0.02
CA TYR A 62 -13.52 2.81 0.06
C TYR A 62 -14.09 3.75 -1.02
N ASN A 63 -13.55 4.96 -1.12
CA ASN A 63 -13.97 5.97 -2.09
C ASN A 63 -13.86 5.47 -3.52
N LEU A 64 -12.75 4.82 -3.87
CA LEU A 64 -12.54 4.24 -5.21
C LEU A 64 -13.58 3.14 -5.51
N GLN A 65 -13.79 2.20 -4.59
CA GLN A 65 -14.69 1.07 -4.82
C GLN A 65 -16.18 1.44 -4.79
N LYS A 66 -16.56 2.49 -4.06
CA LYS A 66 -17.96 2.92 -3.91
C LYS A 66 -18.33 4.15 -4.75
N GLY A 67 -17.34 4.81 -5.38
CA GLY A 67 -17.55 6.05 -6.10
C GLY A 67 -17.95 7.21 -5.17
N THR A 68 -17.47 7.22 -3.93
CA THR A 68 -17.71 8.27 -2.93
C THR A 68 -16.53 9.23 -2.84
N ASN A 69 -16.67 10.33 -2.08
CA ASN A 69 -15.62 11.34 -1.89
C ASN A 69 -15.53 11.77 -0.41
N PHE A 70 -15.59 10.81 0.51
CA PHE A 70 -15.45 11.10 1.93
C PHE A 70 -14.05 11.63 2.23
N LYS A 71 -13.97 12.66 3.08
CA LYS A 71 -12.72 13.31 3.46
C LYS A 71 -12.35 12.94 4.89
N PHE A 72 -11.07 12.69 5.13
CA PHE A 72 -10.56 12.43 6.47
C PHE A 72 -10.76 13.67 7.36
N LYS A 73 -11.21 13.47 8.61
CA LYS A 73 -11.39 14.55 9.59
C LYS A 73 -10.47 14.38 10.80
N SER A 74 -10.52 13.23 11.45
CA SER A 74 -9.71 12.87 12.61
C SER A 74 -9.75 11.36 12.78
N TRP A 75 -8.88 10.78 13.60
CA TRP A 75 -8.95 9.37 13.96
C TRP A 75 -9.39 9.23 15.43
N GLU A 76 -10.21 8.21 15.74
CA GLU A 76 -10.79 8.06 17.08
C GLU A 76 -10.07 6.99 17.90
N ILE A 77 -9.68 5.87 17.28
CA ILE A 77 -9.10 4.72 17.95
C ILE A 77 -8.20 3.97 16.97
N CYS A 78 -6.92 3.76 17.30
CA CYS A 78 -6.11 2.70 16.70
C CYS A 78 -6.16 1.48 17.63
N ARG A 79 -6.49 0.31 17.10
CA ARG A 79 -6.17 -0.98 17.74
C ARG A 79 -5.09 -1.63 16.91
N ASP A 80 -3.88 -1.58 17.42
CA ASP A 80 -2.84 -2.49 16.98
C ASP A 80 -3.17 -3.86 17.59
N GLN A 81 -3.52 -4.83 16.74
CA GLN A 81 -3.58 -6.23 17.14
C GLN A 81 -2.37 -6.90 16.53
N MET A 82 -1.27 -6.89 17.27
CA MET A 82 -0.06 -7.60 16.91
C MET A 82 -0.35 -9.11 16.92
N THR A 83 -0.70 -9.65 15.77
CA THR A 83 -0.63 -11.09 15.53
C THR A 83 0.73 -11.40 14.89
N SER A 84 0.96 -12.61 14.39
CA SER A 84 2.14 -12.87 13.56
C SER A 84 2.21 -12.02 12.27
N SER A 85 1.16 -11.24 11.97
CA SER A 85 1.07 -10.19 10.94
C SER A 85 0.98 -8.79 11.58
N ASP A 86 1.73 -7.83 11.04
CA ASP A 86 1.74 -6.42 11.46
C ASP A 86 0.44 -5.70 11.01
N ASP A 87 -0.69 -6.05 11.64
CA ASP A 87 -2.04 -5.60 11.25
C ASP A 87 -2.56 -4.46 12.14
N SER A 88 -2.88 -3.32 11.53
CA SER A 88 -3.44 -2.14 12.19
C SER A 88 -4.93 -1.99 11.92
N PHE A 89 -5.76 -2.07 12.96
CA PHE A 89 -7.19 -1.78 12.89
C PHE A 89 -7.46 -0.33 13.32
N ILE A 90 -7.90 0.51 12.40
CA ILE A 90 -8.03 1.95 12.61
C ILE A 90 -9.49 2.36 12.50
N THR A 91 -9.99 3.11 13.50
CA THR A 91 -11.28 3.79 13.48
C THR A 91 -11.06 5.29 13.40
N LEU A 92 -11.74 5.96 12.48
CA LEU A 92 -11.58 7.39 12.20
C LEU A 92 -12.90 8.06 11.84
N GLU A 93 -12.96 9.38 12.02
CA GLU A 93 -14.03 10.22 11.50
C GLU A 93 -13.73 10.63 10.05
N ALA A 94 -14.71 10.40 9.19
CA ALA A 94 -14.74 10.93 7.83
C ALA A 94 -15.89 11.93 7.69
N THR A 95 -15.73 12.94 6.84
CA THR A 95 -16.76 13.91 6.51
C THR A 95 -17.25 13.67 5.09
N ASP A 96 -18.56 13.68 4.91
CA ASP A 96 -19.17 13.80 3.59
C ASP A 96 -19.20 15.28 3.17
N PRO A 97 -18.40 15.70 2.18
CA PRO A 97 -18.41 17.10 1.74
C PRO A 97 -19.75 17.52 1.12
N ALA A 98 -20.58 16.59 0.63
CA ALA A 98 -21.86 16.92 0.03
C ALA A 98 -22.94 17.26 1.08
N THR A 99 -22.89 16.63 2.25
CA THR A 99 -23.90 16.81 3.31
C THR A 99 -23.37 17.50 4.56
N GLY A 100 -22.05 17.58 4.72
CA GLY A 100 -21.38 18.01 5.95
C GLY A 100 -21.45 16.98 7.08
N SER A 101 -21.99 15.78 6.81
CA SER A 101 -22.16 14.75 7.84
C SER A 101 -20.83 14.15 8.24
N VAL A 102 -20.66 13.91 9.53
CA VAL A 102 -19.52 13.17 10.08
C VAL A 102 -19.93 11.72 10.25
N LEU A 103 -19.07 10.81 9.79
CA LEU A 103 -19.29 9.37 9.73
C LEU A 103 -18.12 8.67 10.43
N SER A 104 -18.44 7.66 11.25
CA SER A 104 -17.41 6.75 11.74
C SER A 104 -17.04 5.76 10.63
N PHE A 105 -15.75 5.71 10.32
CA PHE A 105 -15.14 4.88 9.30
C PHE A 105 -14.07 4.00 9.92
N GLN A 106 -13.96 2.78 9.42
CA GLN A 106 -13.02 1.80 9.93
C GLN A 106 -12.26 1.13 8.82
N THR A 107 -11.00 0.82 9.08
CA THR A 107 -10.12 0.16 8.12
C THR A 107 -9.16 -0.81 8.80
N LEU A 108 -8.82 -1.90 8.10
CA LEU A 108 -7.78 -2.85 8.52
C LEU A 108 -6.66 -2.80 7.48
N LEU A 109 -5.47 -2.43 7.92
CA LEU A 109 -4.29 -2.35 7.06
C LEU A 109 -3.20 -3.27 7.59
N SER A 110 -2.73 -4.16 6.73
CA SER A 110 -1.59 -5.05 6.99
C SER A 110 -0.32 -4.46 6.42
N ASP A 111 0.69 -4.33 7.27
CA ASP A 111 2.05 -4.01 6.88
C ASP A 111 2.85 -5.31 6.68
N PHE A 112 3.45 -5.49 5.51
CA PHE A 112 4.26 -6.68 5.23
C PHE A 112 5.77 -6.38 5.25
N GLY A 113 6.15 -5.23 5.79
CA GLY A 113 7.54 -4.82 6.01
C GLY A 113 8.30 -4.45 4.73
N PRO A 114 9.57 -4.00 4.88
CA PRO A 114 10.31 -3.34 3.81
C PRO A 114 11.08 -4.24 2.83
N ARG A 115 10.92 -5.57 2.88
CA ARG A 115 11.74 -6.48 2.07
C ARG A 115 10.91 -7.58 1.44
N ARG A 116 10.30 -7.25 0.30
CA ARG A 116 9.98 -8.28 -0.70
C ARG A 116 11.06 -8.29 -1.77
N SER A 117 11.36 -9.49 -2.28
CA SER A 117 12.07 -9.63 -3.55
C SER A 117 11.37 -8.79 -4.62
N LEU A 118 12.07 -8.44 -5.71
CA LEU A 118 11.52 -7.71 -6.86
C LEU A 118 11.46 -6.16 -6.76
N GLY A 119 12.19 -5.54 -5.83
CA GLY A 119 12.42 -4.09 -5.82
C GLY A 119 11.40 -3.26 -5.03
N VAL A 120 10.63 -3.89 -4.14
CA VAL A 120 9.62 -3.25 -3.30
C VAL A 120 10.20 -2.86 -1.95
N ARG A 121 10.03 -1.59 -1.55
CA ARG A 121 10.46 -1.03 -0.27
C ARG A 121 9.35 -0.94 0.77
N LEU A 122 8.11 -0.74 0.35
CA LEU A 122 6.96 -0.73 1.24
C LEU A 122 5.85 -1.50 0.57
N LEU A 123 5.22 -2.39 1.32
CA LEU A 123 3.98 -3.04 0.93
C LEU A 123 2.96 -2.90 2.04
N TRP A 124 1.90 -2.18 1.72
CA TRP A 124 0.70 -2.10 2.55
C TRP A 124 -0.47 -2.73 1.82
N ILE A 125 -1.29 -3.46 2.56
CA ILE A 125 -2.52 -4.04 2.05
C ILE A 125 -3.65 -3.61 2.96
N ASN A 126 -4.57 -2.82 2.44
CA ASN A 126 -5.86 -2.64 3.06
C ASN A 126 -6.68 -3.90 2.82
N LEU A 127 -7.14 -4.55 3.89
CA LEU A 127 -7.92 -5.79 3.85
C LEU A 127 -9.39 -5.57 4.17
N ALA A 128 -9.74 -4.42 4.74
CA ALA A 128 -11.14 -4.07 4.98
C ALA A 128 -11.31 -2.56 5.06
N CYS A 129 -12.46 -2.06 4.61
CA CYS A 129 -12.92 -0.72 4.94
C CYS A 129 -14.45 -0.62 4.95
N ARG A 130 -15.02 0.11 5.92
CA ARG A 130 -16.48 0.29 6.04
C ARG A 130 -16.86 1.52 6.86
N ILE A 131 -18.09 1.98 6.64
CA ILE A 131 -18.78 2.92 7.52
C ILE A 131 -19.58 2.10 8.54
N GLU A 132 -19.60 2.54 9.80
CA GLU A 132 -20.26 1.85 10.91
C GLU A 132 -21.70 1.37 10.63
N PRO A 133 -22.18 0.32 11.35
CA PRO A 133 -21.49 -0.39 12.44
C PRO A 133 -20.83 -1.71 12.01
N ILE A 134 -19.84 -2.14 12.80
CA ILE A 134 -19.30 -3.51 12.74
C ILE A 134 -20.39 -4.50 13.12
N ARG A 135 -20.72 -5.41 12.21
CA ARG A 135 -21.18 -6.75 12.60
C ARG A 135 -19.94 -7.60 12.86
N ASN A 136 -19.98 -8.53 13.81
CA ASN A 136 -18.94 -9.55 14.07
C ASN A 136 -18.78 -10.52 12.88
N GLU A 137 -18.74 -10.00 11.67
CA GLU A 137 -18.49 -10.72 10.44
C GLU A 137 -16.98 -10.86 10.29
N ARG A 138 -16.54 -12.10 10.05
CA ARG A 138 -15.14 -12.42 9.80
C ARG A 138 -14.69 -11.64 8.57
N LEU A 139 -13.65 -10.82 8.74
CA LEU A 139 -13.01 -10.13 7.62
C LEU A 139 -12.32 -11.16 6.73
N ASP A 140 -12.45 -11.01 5.42
CA ASP A 140 -11.64 -11.77 4.46
C ASP A 140 -10.26 -11.12 4.43
N ASP A 141 -9.34 -11.61 5.23
CA ASP A 141 -7.96 -11.10 5.34
C ASP A 141 -7.03 -11.67 4.25
N ASN A 142 -7.56 -12.49 3.34
CA ASN A 142 -6.73 -13.20 2.36
C ASN A 142 -6.66 -12.43 1.03
N TRP A 143 -5.47 -11.95 0.69
CA TRP A 143 -5.22 -11.29 -0.59
C TRP A 143 -5.14 -12.29 -1.77
N ASP A 144 -6.06 -12.19 -2.74
CA ASP A 144 -6.08 -13.10 -3.90
C ASP A 144 -5.17 -12.62 -5.05
N LYS A 145 -3.89 -12.99 -4.98
CA LYS A 145 -2.90 -12.67 -6.03
C LYS A 145 -3.28 -13.22 -7.41
N ASN A 146 -4.12 -14.26 -7.51
CA ASN A 146 -4.44 -14.88 -8.79
C ASN A 146 -5.38 -14.01 -9.65
N LYS A 147 -6.06 -13.03 -9.05
CA LYS A 147 -6.94 -12.10 -9.76
C LYS A 147 -6.20 -11.00 -10.51
N LEU A 148 -4.94 -10.76 -10.19
CA LEU A 148 -4.13 -9.74 -10.85
C LEU A 148 -3.64 -10.22 -12.21
N HIS A 149 -3.54 -9.29 -13.16
CA HIS A 149 -2.83 -9.54 -14.40
C HIS A 149 -1.32 -9.66 -14.14
N ASP A 150 -0.62 -10.51 -14.90
CA ASP A 150 0.80 -10.79 -14.67
C ASP A 150 1.70 -9.56 -14.79
N PHE A 151 1.26 -8.56 -15.57
CA PHE A 151 1.88 -7.23 -15.64
C PHE A 151 2.09 -6.58 -14.26
N TYR A 152 1.15 -6.75 -13.34
CA TYR A 152 1.20 -6.16 -12.00
C TYR A 152 1.87 -7.06 -10.95
N LYS A 153 2.26 -8.29 -11.30
CA LYS A 153 2.90 -9.25 -10.38
C LYS A 153 4.43 -9.23 -10.43
N GLY A 154 4.99 -8.63 -11.49
CA GLY A 154 6.42 -8.61 -11.75
C GLY A 154 7.21 -7.61 -10.91
N PRO A 155 8.53 -7.49 -11.17
CA PRO A 155 9.38 -6.47 -10.56
C PRO A 155 8.83 -5.06 -10.68
N MET A 156 9.11 -4.24 -9.67
CA MET A 156 8.80 -2.81 -9.76
C MET A 156 9.53 -2.23 -10.97
N PRO A 157 8.83 -1.47 -11.82
CA PRO A 157 9.45 -0.88 -12.98
C PRO A 157 10.48 0.17 -12.55
N LYS A 158 11.41 0.46 -13.46
CA LYS A 158 12.34 1.58 -13.29
C LYS A 158 11.67 2.87 -13.74
N TRP A 159 12.18 3.99 -13.24
CA TRP A 159 11.83 5.30 -13.78
C TRP A 159 12.13 5.36 -15.29
N PHE A 160 11.22 5.91 -16.07
CA PHE A 160 11.36 6.03 -17.53
C PHE A 160 12.12 7.31 -17.91
N SER A 161 12.70 7.35 -19.12
CA SER A 161 13.28 8.57 -19.68
C SER A 161 12.23 9.39 -20.44
N ASP A 162 12.50 10.67 -20.69
CA ASP A 162 11.57 11.52 -21.44
C ASP A 162 11.34 10.99 -22.87
N GLU A 163 12.36 10.41 -23.51
CA GLU A 163 12.21 9.77 -24.83
C GLU A 163 11.33 8.52 -24.77
N ALA A 164 11.37 7.76 -23.67
CA ALA A 164 10.50 6.61 -23.47
C ALA A 164 9.04 7.03 -23.29
N LEU A 165 8.80 8.18 -22.67
CA LEU A 165 7.47 8.79 -22.52
C LEU A 165 6.91 9.24 -23.87
N GLU A 166 7.71 9.91 -24.69
CA GLU A 166 7.32 10.39 -26.03
C GLU A 166 7.04 9.23 -27.01
N SER A 167 7.90 8.21 -27.01
CA SER A 167 7.79 7.06 -27.92
C SER A 167 6.64 6.11 -27.56
N ASN A 168 6.19 6.10 -26.30
CA ASN A 168 5.13 5.21 -25.81
C ASN A 168 3.93 5.98 -25.24
N SER A 169 3.51 7.05 -25.90
CA SER A 169 2.41 7.92 -25.48
C SER A 169 1.06 7.21 -25.28
N ARG A 170 0.86 6.03 -25.89
CA ARG A 170 -0.35 5.20 -25.67
C ARG A 170 -0.34 4.48 -24.32
N LYS A 171 0.86 4.12 -23.85
CA LYS A 171 1.10 3.38 -22.61
C LYS A 171 0.98 4.31 -21.40
N TYR A 172 1.61 5.47 -21.48
CA TYR A 172 1.70 6.44 -20.40
C TYR A 172 0.61 7.51 -20.49
N TYR A 173 -0.09 7.73 -19.39
CA TYR A 173 -0.98 8.88 -19.23
C TYR A 173 -0.31 9.93 -18.37
N VAL A 174 0.05 11.06 -18.98
CA VAL A 174 0.56 12.22 -18.26
C VAL A 174 -0.62 12.98 -17.69
N VAL A 175 -0.71 13.05 -16.36
CA VAL A 175 -1.85 13.68 -15.69
C VAL A 175 -1.74 15.20 -15.85
N PRO A 176 -2.78 15.88 -16.39
CA PRO A 176 -2.82 17.33 -16.44
C PRO A 176 -2.84 17.95 -15.04
N GLU A 177 -2.25 19.15 -14.89
CA GLU A 177 -2.17 19.87 -13.61
C GLU A 177 -3.57 20.09 -12.97
N SER A 178 -4.59 20.39 -13.77
CA SER A 178 -5.97 20.52 -13.29
C SER A 178 -6.49 19.24 -12.63
N GLU A 179 -6.21 18.08 -13.24
CA GLU A 179 -6.60 16.79 -12.68
C GLU A 179 -5.77 16.44 -11.45
N MET A 180 -4.51 16.88 -11.38
CA MET A 180 -3.69 16.68 -10.18
C MET A 180 -4.28 17.40 -8.97
N HIS A 181 -4.78 18.63 -9.15
CA HIS A 181 -5.43 19.39 -8.09
C HIS A 181 -6.81 18.84 -7.71
N ASP A 182 -7.56 18.30 -8.67
CA ASP A 182 -8.88 17.71 -8.40
C ASP A 182 -8.79 16.33 -7.72
N ASN A 183 -7.61 15.68 -7.75
CA ASN A 183 -7.38 14.33 -7.23
C ASN A 183 -6.44 14.34 -6.02
N ASP A 184 -6.97 14.72 -4.85
CA ASP A 184 -6.25 14.75 -3.55
C ASP A 184 -5.54 13.42 -3.20
N TRP A 185 -5.97 12.31 -3.79
CA TRP A 185 -5.35 11.01 -3.52
C TRP A 185 -3.99 10.82 -4.21
N LEU A 186 -3.65 11.61 -5.23
CA LEU A 186 -2.29 11.66 -5.78
C LEU A 186 -1.32 12.29 -4.77
N GLN A 187 -1.79 13.30 -4.02
CA GLN A 187 -1.05 13.84 -2.86
C GLN A 187 -0.85 12.76 -1.80
N LEU A 188 -1.90 11.97 -1.51
CA LEU A 188 -1.79 10.83 -0.60
C LEU A 188 -0.74 9.80 -1.06
N LEU A 189 -0.70 9.46 -2.35
CA LEU A 189 0.34 8.55 -2.87
C LEU A 189 1.75 9.14 -2.79
N MET A 190 1.90 10.45 -2.99
CA MET A 190 3.17 11.15 -2.79
C MET A 190 3.62 11.06 -1.33
N GLU A 191 2.72 11.30 -0.38
CA GLU A 191 2.99 11.13 1.06
C GLU A 191 3.42 9.70 1.40
N VAL A 192 2.75 8.68 0.85
CA VAL A 192 3.14 7.26 1.01
C VAL A 192 4.52 6.98 0.44
N ALA A 193 4.84 7.49 -0.76
CA ALA A 193 6.15 7.30 -1.36
C ALA A 193 7.26 7.97 -0.54
N PHE A 194 7.00 9.17 -0.02
CA PHE A 194 7.94 9.89 0.82
C PHE A 194 8.11 9.23 2.19
N PHE A 195 7.03 8.83 2.85
CA PHE A 195 7.06 8.07 4.10
C PHE A 195 7.82 6.75 3.95
N SER A 196 7.61 6.05 2.83
CA SER A 196 8.43 4.90 2.49
C SER A 196 9.89 5.30 2.43
N LYS A 197 10.24 6.44 1.79
CA LYS A 197 11.62 6.96 1.58
C LYS A 197 12.37 7.24 2.89
N THR A 198 11.68 7.63 3.96
CA THR A 198 12.29 8.02 5.25
C THR A 198 12.50 6.88 6.24
N ASP A 199 12.51 5.62 5.79
CA ASP A 199 12.59 4.44 6.66
C ASP A 199 11.46 4.41 7.72
N ARG A 200 10.30 5.00 7.39
CA ARG A 200 9.13 5.11 8.29
C ARG A 200 9.41 5.92 9.58
N GLY A 201 10.56 6.56 9.70
CA GLY A 201 10.95 7.36 10.86
C GLY A 201 10.54 8.83 10.76
N PHE A 202 9.51 9.14 9.95
CA PHE A 202 9.11 10.50 9.66
C PHE A 202 7.79 10.85 10.35
N ASP A 203 7.82 11.95 11.10
CA ASP A 203 6.79 12.31 12.08
C ASP A 203 6.21 13.72 11.85
N GLY A 204 5.99 14.13 10.59
CA GLY A 204 5.61 15.52 10.35
C GLY A 204 4.86 15.85 9.07
N ASP A 205 4.36 17.07 9.00
CA ASP A 205 3.78 17.69 7.82
C ASP A 205 4.88 18.44 7.04
N LEU A 206 5.80 17.70 6.40
CA LEU A 206 6.77 18.34 5.51
C LEU A 206 6.03 18.94 4.31
N PRO A 207 6.43 20.14 3.84
CA PRO A 207 5.80 20.79 2.70
C PRO A 207 6.19 20.04 1.42
N LEU A 208 5.38 19.06 1.04
CA LEU A 208 5.53 18.30 -0.19
C LEU A 208 4.73 18.96 -1.32
N GLU A 209 5.35 19.11 -2.48
CA GLU A 209 4.74 19.68 -3.68
C GLU A 209 4.81 18.67 -4.83
N LEU A 210 3.64 18.27 -5.34
CA LEU A 210 3.55 17.33 -6.45
C LEU A 210 3.79 18.05 -7.79
N ASN A 211 4.88 17.72 -8.48
CA ASN A 211 5.29 18.40 -9.71
C ASN A 211 4.74 17.72 -10.97
N LYS A 212 4.76 16.38 -11.02
CA LYS A 212 4.32 15.60 -12.19
C LYS A 212 3.81 14.24 -11.75
N ALA A 213 2.69 13.81 -12.31
CA ALA A 213 2.18 12.46 -12.17
C ALA A 213 2.01 11.80 -13.54
N VAL A 214 2.48 10.57 -13.67
CA VAL A 214 2.27 9.73 -14.86
C VAL A 214 1.70 8.38 -14.43
N VAL A 215 0.69 7.90 -15.16
CA VAL A 215 0.01 6.64 -14.88
C VAL A 215 0.28 5.64 -16.01
N GLU A 216 0.65 4.42 -15.64
CA GLU A 216 0.79 3.29 -16.54
C GLU A 216 -0.22 2.21 -16.15
N THR A 217 -1.06 1.82 -17.10
CA THR A 217 -2.04 0.73 -16.98
C THR A 217 -1.76 -0.35 -18.02
N PHE A 218 -2.07 -1.59 -17.70
CA PHE A 218 -2.10 -2.68 -18.67
C PHE A 218 -3.26 -2.51 -19.66
N GLU A 219 -4.40 -2.04 -19.15
CA GLU A 219 -5.62 -1.82 -19.90
C GLU A 219 -5.44 -0.63 -20.86
N ASP A 220 -5.65 -0.88 -22.15
CA ASP A 220 -5.57 0.08 -23.26
C ASP A 220 -6.74 1.10 -23.26
N ALA A 221 -7.68 0.97 -22.32
CA ALA A 221 -8.94 1.71 -22.33
C ALA A 221 -8.80 3.11 -21.70
N PRO A 222 -9.39 4.14 -22.32
CA PRO A 222 -9.28 5.55 -21.89
C PRO A 222 -10.25 5.95 -20.76
N LEU A 223 -11.02 5.03 -20.18
CA LEU A 223 -11.98 5.38 -19.13
C LEU A 223 -11.20 5.64 -17.83
N ASP A 224 -10.91 6.92 -17.56
CA ASP A 224 -10.27 7.45 -16.35
C ASP A 224 -9.12 6.57 -15.83
N LYS A 225 -7.98 6.52 -16.57
CA LYS A 225 -6.77 5.77 -16.14
C LYS A 225 -6.35 6.06 -14.69
N LEU A 226 -6.63 7.26 -14.19
CA LEU A 226 -6.46 7.64 -12.79
C LEU A 226 -7.29 6.79 -11.81
N LYS A 227 -8.52 6.44 -12.17
CA LYS A 227 -9.46 5.66 -11.35
C LYS A 227 -9.37 4.16 -11.62
N ALA A 228 -8.44 3.71 -12.47
CA ALA A 228 -8.26 2.29 -12.73
C ALA A 228 -7.99 1.51 -11.43
N ASP A 229 -8.57 0.31 -11.31
CA ASP A 229 -8.39 -0.56 -10.15
C ASP A 229 -6.91 -0.93 -9.95
N ASN A 230 -6.22 -1.18 -11.05
CA ASN A 230 -4.79 -1.51 -11.07
C ASN A 230 -4.05 -0.48 -11.91
N ALA A 231 -2.96 0.07 -11.37
CA ALA A 231 -2.15 1.08 -12.06
C ALA A 231 -0.78 1.22 -11.42
N ILE A 232 0.19 1.69 -12.19
CA ILE A 232 1.51 2.11 -11.72
C ILE A 232 1.60 3.63 -11.86
N PHE A 233 1.91 4.30 -10.75
CA PHE A 233 2.06 5.74 -10.63
C PHE A 233 3.52 6.10 -10.56
N TYR A 234 3.91 7.08 -11.36
CA TYR A 234 5.22 7.69 -11.36
C TYR A 234 5.06 9.14 -10.94
N LEU A 235 5.55 9.46 -9.75
CA LEU A 235 5.40 10.78 -9.15
C LEU A 235 6.77 11.47 -9.11
N SER A 236 6.84 12.68 -9.65
CA SER A 236 7.92 13.62 -9.37
C SER A 236 7.36 14.69 -8.45
N TYR A 237 8.07 14.96 -7.37
CA TYR A 237 7.63 15.87 -6.33
C TYR A 237 8.83 16.46 -5.62
N LYS A 238 8.60 17.53 -4.86
CA LYS A 238 9.63 18.26 -4.15
C LYS A 238 9.30 18.35 -2.67
N CYS A 239 10.31 18.13 -1.84
CA CYS A 239 10.26 18.50 -0.43
C CYS A 239 10.79 19.93 -0.28
N CYS A 240 9.91 20.87 0.05
CA CYS A 240 10.18 22.30 0.13
C CYS A 240 10.69 22.75 1.51
N ALA A 241 11.10 21.81 2.37
CA ALA A 241 11.71 22.14 3.64
C ALA A 241 13.08 22.81 3.47
N ASP A 242 13.52 23.51 4.52
CA ASP A 242 14.83 24.13 4.54
C ASP A 242 15.91 23.03 4.41
N PRO A 243 16.80 23.08 3.40
CA PRO A 243 17.88 22.11 3.26
C PRO A 243 18.84 22.04 4.44
N SER A 244 18.89 23.09 5.28
CA SER A 244 19.65 23.08 6.53
C SER A 244 18.95 22.31 7.66
N SER A 245 17.65 22.05 7.54
CA SER A 245 16.84 21.34 8.52
C SER A 245 16.73 19.84 8.26
N THR A 246 16.86 19.41 7.00
CA THR A 246 16.75 18.00 6.63
C THR A 246 17.48 17.69 5.32
N ASP A 247 18.16 16.54 5.28
CA ASP A 247 18.76 15.98 4.06
C ASP A 247 17.70 15.48 3.05
N LEU A 248 16.42 15.51 3.44
CA LEU A 248 15.29 15.15 2.61
C LEU A 248 14.76 16.33 1.78
N ALA A 249 15.38 17.51 1.84
CA ALA A 249 14.95 18.64 1.01
C ALA A 249 15.30 18.43 -0.47
N GLY A 250 14.47 18.97 -1.37
CA GLY A 250 14.71 18.96 -2.82
C GLY A 250 13.86 17.94 -3.58
N ASP A 251 14.33 17.59 -4.78
CA ASP A 251 13.53 16.84 -5.75
C ASP A 251 13.57 15.33 -5.48
N HIS A 252 12.42 14.70 -5.65
CA HIS A 252 12.21 13.28 -5.42
C HIS A 252 11.37 12.64 -6.52
N LEU A 253 11.58 11.33 -6.64
CA LEU A 253 10.86 10.45 -7.54
C LEU A 253 10.28 9.29 -6.71
N GLY A 254 9.03 8.95 -6.97
CA GLY A 254 8.33 7.83 -6.35
C GLY A 254 7.65 6.98 -7.40
N ILE A 255 7.74 5.65 -7.27
CA ILE A 255 7.00 4.71 -8.11
C ILE A 255 6.12 3.87 -7.19
N ILE A 256 4.81 3.93 -7.42
CA ILE A 256 3.82 3.22 -6.61
C ILE A 256 3.01 2.33 -7.53
N ARG A 257 2.95 1.03 -7.24
CA ARG A 257 1.98 0.13 -7.88
C ARG A 257 0.78 -0.02 -6.95
N LYS A 258 -0.40 0.36 -7.45
CA LYS A 258 -1.69 0.10 -6.82
C LYS A 258 -2.32 -1.10 -7.47
N THR A 259 -2.79 -2.04 -6.66
CA THR A 259 -3.56 -3.18 -7.16
C THR A 259 -4.79 -3.45 -6.29
N MET A 260 -5.80 -4.09 -6.89
CA MET A 260 -7.02 -4.57 -6.24
C MET A 260 -7.30 -5.99 -6.72
N ASP A 261 -7.66 -6.90 -5.80
CA ASP A 261 -7.98 -8.30 -6.10
C ASP A 261 -9.48 -8.53 -6.41
N GLY A 262 -10.27 -7.44 -6.41
CA GLY A 262 -11.71 -7.45 -6.65
C GLY A 262 -12.56 -7.72 -5.40
N LYS A 263 -11.94 -7.96 -4.23
CA LYS A 263 -12.68 -8.09 -2.97
C LYS A 263 -13.01 -6.72 -2.36
N PRO A 264 -14.16 -6.58 -1.68
CA PRO A 264 -14.52 -5.34 -1.01
C PRO A 264 -13.49 -4.95 0.06
N GLY A 265 -13.06 -3.70 0.05
CA GLY A 265 -12.06 -3.15 0.97
C GLY A 265 -10.63 -3.55 0.69
N HIS A 266 -10.36 -4.35 -0.35
CA HIS A 266 -9.02 -4.80 -0.68
C HIS A 266 -8.30 -3.83 -1.61
N MET A 267 -7.15 -3.32 -1.16
CA MET A 267 -6.24 -2.52 -1.98
C MET A 267 -4.81 -2.68 -1.51
N SER A 268 -3.90 -2.99 -2.42
CA SER A 268 -2.47 -3.09 -2.15
C SER A 268 -1.72 -1.91 -2.76
N LEU A 269 -0.77 -1.37 -2.00
CA LEU A 269 0.19 -0.35 -2.41
C LEU A 269 1.61 -0.89 -2.25
N GLU A 270 2.33 -1.00 -3.36
CA GLU A 270 3.76 -1.32 -3.40
C GLU A 270 4.55 -0.07 -3.79
N VAL A 271 5.52 0.32 -2.98
CA VAL A 271 6.43 1.44 -3.29
C VAL A 271 7.79 0.88 -3.70
N ALA A 272 8.35 1.37 -4.81
CA ALA A 272 9.65 0.92 -5.31
C ALA A 272 10.83 1.44 -4.46
N LEU A 273 11.94 0.69 -4.46
CA LEU A 273 13.25 1.20 -4.05
C LEU A 273 13.73 2.29 -5.02
N THR A 274 14.35 3.34 -4.50
CA THR A 274 15.02 4.35 -5.35
C THR A 274 16.48 3.94 -5.62
N LYS A 275 17.08 4.43 -6.72
CA LYS A 275 18.48 4.12 -7.10
C LYS A 275 19.51 4.48 -6.02
N GLU A 276 19.25 5.52 -5.23
CA GLU A 276 20.11 5.92 -4.10
C GLU A 276 20.06 4.89 -2.97
N GLN A 277 18.95 4.18 -2.84
CA GLN A 277 18.69 3.17 -1.82
C GLN A 277 19.11 1.77 -2.25
N GLU A 278 19.14 1.47 -3.56
CA GLU A 278 19.71 0.22 -4.09
C GLU A 278 21.22 0.06 -3.77
N LYS A 279 21.91 1.15 -3.43
CA LYS A 279 23.36 1.16 -3.12
C LYS A 279 23.68 1.05 -1.63
N ARG A 280 22.68 1.09 -0.75
CA ARG A 280 22.82 0.95 0.71
C ARG A 280 22.51 -0.48 1.13
#